data_AF-A0A525KSP6-F1
#
_entry.id   AF-A0A525KSP6-F1
#
_cell.length_a   1.000
_cell.length_b   1.000
_cell.length_c   1.000
_cell.angle_alpha   90.00
_cell.angle_beta   90.00
_cell.angle_gamma   90.00
#
_symmetry.space_group_name_H-M   'P 1'
#
loop_
_entity.id
_entity.type
_entity.pdbx_description
1 polymer ?
#
loop_
_entity_poly.entity_id
_entity_poly.type
_entity_poly.pdbx_seq_one_letter_code
_entity_poly.pdbx_strand_id
1 'polypeptide(L)'
;MAEADFERRLERLFAEAPELTDAQAFAERVERRMNTGWTARRWLIGAAGVAGGVIGASQLIMSDLFQRVESAGDSARVIRAGFTEVAPKAEWLSGFASGGMVVWVASGLAIIAMGFALTRVIEEL
;
A
#
# COMPACT_ATOMS: atom_id res chain seq x y z
N MET A 1 -28.34 31.32 45.06
CA MET A 1 -27.16 31.83 44.33
C MET A 1 -26.55 30.78 43.38
N ALA A 2 -26.75 29.48 43.57
CA ALA A 2 -26.23 28.43 42.68
C ALA A 2 -26.88 28.40 41.28
N GLU A 3 -28.19 28.70 41.18
CA GLU A 3 -28.91 28.74 39.89
C GLU A 3 -28.30 29.71 38.86
N ALA A 4 -27.96 30.93 39.27
CA ALA A 4 -27.51 31.98 38.35
C ALA A 4 -26.12 31.71 37.73
N ASP A 5 -25.24 31.02 38.47
CA ASP A 5 -23.94 30.60 37.94
C ASP A 5 -24.06 29.36 37.04
N PHE A 6 -25.06 28.51 37.28
CA PHE A 6 -25.38 27.38 36.43
C PHE A 6 -25.97 27.84 35.09
N GLU A 7 -26.90 28.79 35.09
CA GLU A 7 -27.47 29.40 33.89
C GLU A 7 -26.41 30.11 33.05
N ARG A 8 -25.53 30.93 33.65
CA ARG A 8 -24.43 31.56 32.88
C ARG A 8 -23.45 30.54 32.29
N ARG A 9 -23.21 29.41 32.96
CA ARG A 9 -22.37 28.33 32.41
C ARG A 9 -23.04 27.64 31.25
N LEU A 10 -24.36 27.38 31.34
CA LEU A 10 -25.14 26.81 30.25
C LEU A 10 -25.17 27.77 29.06
N GLU A 11 -25.45 29.04 29.29
CA GLU A 11 -25.47 30.06 28.24
C GLU A 11 -24.12 30.18 27.54
N ARG A 12 -23.01 30.06 28.28
CA ARG A 12 -21.67 30.06 27.69
C ARG A 12 -21.29 28.77 26.97
N LEU A 13 -21.88 27.63 27.37
CA LEU A 13 -21.68 26.32 26.70
C LEU A 13 -22.48 26.21 25.41
N PHE A 14 -23.65 26.84 25.35
CA PHE A 14 -24.55 26.87 24.20
C PHE A 14 -24.43 28.13 23.35
N ALA A 15 -23.62 29.11 23.78
CA ALA A 15 -23.25 30.23 22.94
C ALA A 15 -22.47 29.68 21.74
N GLU A 16 -23.07 29.82 20.55
CA GLU A 16 -22.42 29.56 19.28
C GLU A 16 -21.08 30.29 19.26
N ALA A 17 -19.98 29.55 19.08
CA ALA A 17 -18.68 30.17 18.94
C ALA A 17 -18.71 31.05 17.69
N PRO A 18 -18.30 32.33 17.77
CA PRO A 18 -18.29 33.20 16.59
C PRO A 18 -17.48 32.53 15.48
N GLU A 19 -18.06 32.37 14.29
CA GLU A 19 -17.30 31.90 13.14
C GLU A 19 -16.15 32.88 12.89
N LEU A 20 -14.92 32.35 12.92
CA LEU A 20 -13.74 33.10 12.57
C LEU A 20 -13.85 33.48 11.10
N THR A 21 -13.67 34.76 10.78
CA THR A 21 -13.79 35.28 9.40
C THR A 21 -12.84 34.57 8.43
N ASP A 22 -11.76 33.97 8.92
CA ASP A 22 -10.76 33.23 8.16
C ASP A 22 -10.85 31.70 8.31
N ALA A 23 -11.93 31.16 8.88
CA ALA A 23 -12.08 29.73 9.14
C ALA A 23 -11.86 28.85 7.89
N GLN A 24 -12.40 29.25 6.74
CA GLN A 24 -12.20 28.54 5.47
C GLN A 24 -10.73 28.62 5.00
N ALA A 25 -10.12 29.80 5.06
CA ALA A 25 -8.72 29.98 4.68
C ALA A 25 -7.76 29.22 5.61
N PHE A 26 -8.10 29.08 6.90
CA PHE A 26 -7.38 28.23 7.83
C PHE A 26 -7.51 26.74 7.46
N ALA A 27 -8.74 26.27 7.23
CA ALA A 27 -9.00 24.88 6.86
C ALA A 27 -8.23 24.46 5.59
N GLU A 28 -8.28 25.28 4.53
CA GLU A 28 -7.55 25.00 3.29
C GLU A 28 -6.03 24.92 3.49
N ARG A 29 -5.48 25.76 4.37
CA ARG A 29 -4.03 25.75 4.67
C ARG A 29 -3.63 24.50 5.45
N VAL A 30 -4.46 24.07 6.39
CA VAL A 30 -4.26 22.83 7.16
C VAL A 30 -4.32 21.63 6.22
N GLU A 31 -5.34 21.57 5.37
CA GLU A 31 -5.55 20.46 4.45
C GLU A 31 -4.41 20.34 3.43
N ARG A 32 -3.94 21.47 2.86
CA ARG A 32 -2.76 21.49 1.99
C ARG A 32 -1.49 20.98 2.67
N ARG A 33 -1.23 21.41 3.92
CA ARG A 33 -0.07 20.91 4.70
C ARG A 33 -0.18 19.42 5.00
N MET A 34 -1.36 18.97 5.41
CA MET A 34 -1.60 17.58 5.75
C MET A 34 -1.44 16.66 4.54
N ASN A 35 -2.02 17.04 3.39
CA ASN A 35 -1.90 16.28 2.15
C ASN A 35 -0.46 16.16 1.66
N THR A 36 0.33 17.24 1.79
CA THR A 36 1.75 17.23 1.39
C THR A 36 2.56 16.27 2.27
N GLY A 37 2.40 16.35 3.59
CA GLY A 37 3.11 15.46 4.52
C GLY A 37 2.70 13.99 4.39
N TRP A 38 1.40 13.74 4.16
CA TRP A 38 0.86 12.41 3.94
C TRP A 38 1.37 11.79 2.63
N THR A 39 1.33 12.56 1.53
CA THR A 39 1.79 12.11 0.22
C THR A 39 3.28 11.79 0.23
N ALA A 40 4.10 12.65 0.83
CA ALA A 40 5.54 12.43 0.95
C ALA A 40 5.86 11.13 1.72
N ARG A 41 5.20 10.89 2.86
CA ARG A 41 5.39 9.65 3.64
C ARG A 41 4.98 8.41 2.85
N ARG A 42 3.86 8.49 2.13
CA ARG A 42 3.38 7.36 1.31
C ARG A 42 4.36 7.00 0.21
N TRP A 43 4.93 7.99 -0.48
CA TRP A 43 5.95 7.77 -1.49
C TRP A 43 7.24 7.21 -0.90
N LEU A 44 7.67 7.72 0.25
CA LEU A 44 8.89 7.26 0.91
C LEU A 44 8.77 5.79 1.35
N ILE A 45 7.64 5.42 1.98
CA ILE A 45 7.37 4.03 2.38
C ILE A 45 7.25 3.13 1.15
N GLY A 46 6.55 3.58 0.10
CA GLY A 46 6.42 2.83 -1.15
C GLY A 46 7.77 2.59 -1.82
N ALA A 47 8.60 3.63 -1.96
CA ALA A 47 9.92 3.53 -2.56
C ALA A 47 10.87 2.65 -1.73
N ALA A 48 10.85 2.79 -0.41
CA ALA A 48 11.64 1.95 0.49
C ALA A 48 11.22 0.47 0.41
N GLY A 49 9.92 0.19 0.32
CA GLY A 49 9.41 -1.17 0.15
C GLY A 49 9.83 -1.79 -1.18
N VAL A 50 9.77 -1.03 -2.28
CA VAL A 50 10.24 -1.49 -3.60
C VAL A 50 11.75 -1.75 -3.57
N ALA A 51 12.55 -0.81 -3.06
CA ALA A 51 14.00 -0.96 -2.98
C ALA A 51 14.39 -2.17 -2.11
N GLY A 52 13.79 -2.31 -0.92
CA GLY A 52 14.01 -3.44 -0.03
C GLY A 52 13.57 -4.77 -0.64
N GLY A 53 12.45 -4.78 -1.36
CA GLY A 53 11.95 -5.97 -2.06
C GLY A 53 12.89 -6.42 -3.19
N VAL A 54 13.40 -5.49 -4.00
CA VAL A 54 14.37 -5.80 -5.06
C VAL A 54 15.67 -6.35 -4.48
N ILE A 55 16.21 -5.71 -3.45
CA ILE A 55 17.44 -6.16 -2.79
C ILE A 55 17.24 -7.55 -2.17
N GLY A 56 16.15 -7.75 -1.41
CA GLY A 56 15.85 -9.04 -0.80
C GLY A 56 15.65 -10.16 -1.83
N ALA A 57 14.88 -9.90 -2.89
CA ALA A 57 14.67 -10.87 -3.96
C ALA A 57 15.99 -11.20 -4.68
N SER A 58 16.84 -10.21 -4.94
CA SER A 58 18.15 -10.45 -5.57
C SER A 58 19.06 -11.32 -4.72
N GLN A 59 19.02 -11.17 -3.39
CA GLN A 59 19.81 -12.00 -2.47
C GLN A 59 19.32 -13.45 -2.44
N LEU A 60 18.00 -13.67 -2.39
CA LEU A 60 17.40 -15.01 -2.43
C LEU A 60 17.72 -15.74 -3.74
N ILE A 61 17.59 -15.05 -4.87
CA ILE A 61 17.90 -15.60 -6.19
C ILE A 61 19.38 -15.98 -6.27
N MET A 62 20.29 -15.12 -5.79
CA MET A 62 21.72 -15.40 -5.83
C MET A 62 22.13 -16.57 -4.93
N SER A 63 21.48 -16.73 -3.75
CA SER A 63 21.78 -17.84 -2.83
C SER A 63 21.21 -19.18 -3.30
N ASP A 64 20.02 -19.19 -3.90
CA ASP A 64 19.35 -20.42 -4.32
C ASP A 64 19.82 -20.92 -5.70
N LEU A 65 20.22 -20.04 -6.62
CA LEU A 65 20.65 -20.46 -7.96
C LEU A 65 21.93 -21.29 -7.95
N PHE A 66 22.91 -20.98 -7.07
CA PHE A 66 24.13 -21.77 -6.95
C PHE A 66 23.90 -23.19 -6.40
N GLN A 67 22.86 -23.40 -5.59
CA GLN A 67 22.49 -24.73 -5.08
C GLN A 67 21.49 -25.48 -5.99
N ARG A 68 20.68 -24.78 -6.79
CA ARG A 68 19.61 -25.38 -7.62
C ARG A 68 20.03 -25.81 -9.02
N VAL A 69 21.17 -25.34 -9.53
CA VAL A 69 21.72 -25.85 -10.80
C VAL A 69 22.02 -27.36 -10.74
N GLU A 70 22.21 -27.91 -9.53
CA GLU A 70 22.46 -29.35 -9.33
C GLU A 70 21.17 -30.21 -9.22
N SER A 71 19.97 -29.61 -9.10
CA SER A 71 18.71 -30.33 -8.79
C SER A 71 17.54 -30.07 -9.73
N ALA A 72 17.78 -29.56 -10.94
CA ALA A 72 16.77 -29.11 -11.91
C ALA A 72 15.65 -30.11 -12.32
N GLY A 73 15.67 -31.36 -11.84
CA GLY A 73 14.60 -32.34 -12.04
C GLY A 73 13.33 -32.13 -11.19
N ASP A 74 13.41 -31.48 -10.02
CA ASP A 74 12.29 -31.45 -9.04
C ASP A 74 11.40 -30.17 -9.08
N SER A 75 11.84 -29.11 -9.77
CA SER A 75 11.20 -27.79 -9.78
C SER A 75 9.78 -27.76 -10.35
N ALA A 76 9.44 -28.68 -11.25
CA ALA A 76 8.12 -28.70 -11.91
C ALA A 76 6.96 -29.10 -10.97
N ARG A 77 7.21 -29.90 -9.92
CA ARG A 77 6.17 -30.32 -8.96
C ARG A 77 5.82 -29.24 -7.95
N VAL A 78 6.81 -28.47 -7.52
CA VAL A 78 6.64 -27.44 -6.48
C VAL A 78 5.86 -26.24 -7.01
N ILE A 79 6.11 -25.85 -8.27
CA ILE A 79 5.36 -24.77 -8.95
C ILE A 79 3.88 -25.14 -9.09
N ARG A 80 3.57 -26.41 -9.42
CA ARG A 80 2.19 -26.89 -9.54
C ARG A 80 1.47 -26.90 -8.19
N ALA A 81 2.16 -27.30 -7.12
CA ALA A 81 1.60 -27.31 -5.77
C ALA A 81 1.25 -25.90 -5.26
N GLY A 82 2.14 -24.92 -5.50
CA GLY A 82 1.92 -23.52 -5.11
C GLY A 82 0.74 -22.86 -5.84
N PHE A 83 0.49 -23.22 -7.09
CA PHE A 83 -0.63 -22.67 -7.87
C PHE A 83 -2.01 -23.08 -7.31
N THR A 84 -2.10 -24.29 -6.75
CA THR A 84 -3.34 -24.82 -6.14
C THR A 84 -3.71 -24.13 -4.82
N GLU A 85 -2.73 -23.62 -4.06
CA GLU A 85 -2.99 -22.91 -2.79
C GLU A 85 -3.41 -21.44 -2.96
N VAL A 86 -3.09 -20.84 -4.11
CA VAL A 86 -3.39 -19.42 -4.38
C VAL A 86 -4.81 -19.24 -4.94
N ALA A 87 -5.37 -20.26 -5.58
CA ALA A 87 -6.70 -20.23 -6.19
C ALA A 87 -7.88 -19.89 -5.25
N PRO A 88 -7.96 -20.36 -3.98
CA PRO A 88 -9.09 -20.06 -3.12
C PRO A 88 -9.00 -18.67 -2.45
N LYS A 89 -7.85 -17.98 -2.52
CA LYS A 89 -7.70 -16.61 -2.01
C LYS A 89 -7.97 -15.59 -3.11
N ALA A 90 -9.02 -15.72 -3.91
CA ALA A 90 -9.42 -14.66 -4.85
C ALA A 90 -10.63 -13.85 -4.35
N GLU A 91 -11.31 -14.32 -3.31
CA GLU A 91 -12.51 -13.68 -2.76
C GLU A 91 -12.23 -12.31 -2.12
N TRP A 92 -11.07 -12.15 -1.46
CA TRP A 92 -10.64 -10.87 -0.87
C TRP A 92 -10.43 -9.77 -1.91
N LEU A 93 -10.11 -10.08 -3.18
CA LEU A 93 -9.81 -9.10 -4.24
C LEU A 93 -11.03 -8.26 -4.64
N SER A 94 -12.24 -8.78 -4.43
CA SER A 94 -13.49 -8.06 -4.73
C SER A 94 -13.69 -6.81 -3.88
N GLY A 95 -13.16 -6.78 -2.65
CA GLY A 95 -13.22 -5.63 -1.75
C GLY A 95 -12.20 -4.52 -2.04
N PHE A 96 -11.16 -4.79 -2.85
CA PHE A 96 -10.06 -3.85 -3.14
C PHE A 96 -10.22 -3.08 -4.46
N ALA A 97 -11.25 -3.41 -5.26
CA ALA A 97 -11.41 -2.90 -6.63
C ALA A 97 -11.80 -1.41 -6.72
N SER A 98 -12.21 -0.74 -5.64
CA SER A 98 -12.76 0.62 -5.68
C SER A 98 -11.78 1.76 -5.35
N GLY A 99 -10.47 1.50 -5.31
CA GLY A 99 -9.47 2.52 -4.97
C GLY A 99 -8.14 2.36 -5.71
N GLY A 100 -7.31 3.42 -5.70
CA GLY A 100 -6.01 3.50 -6.41
C GLY A 100 -4.98 2.40 -6.08
N MET A 101 -5.31 1.47 -5.19
CA MET A 101 -4.60 0.21 -4.98
C MET A 101 -4.68 -0.73 -6.19
N VAL A 102 -5.74 -0.66 -7.02
CA VAL A 102 -5.84 -1.41 -8.29
C VAL A 102 -4.68 -1.09 -9.22
N VAL A 103 -4.26 0.19 -9.28
CA VAL A 103 -3.12 0.61 -10.11
C VAL A 103 -1.83 -0.03 -9.61
N TRP A 104 -1.60 -0.04 -8.29
CA TRP A 104 -0.41 -0.67 -7.71
C TRP A 104 -0.38 -2.19 -7.87
N VAL A 105 -1.53 -2.85 -7.71
CA VAL A 105 -1.66 -4.30 -7.95
C VAL A 105 -1.45 -4.62 -9.42
N ALA A 106 -2.04 -3.85 -10.34
CA ALA A 106 -1.85 -4.01 -11.77
C ALA A 106 -0.38 -3.78 -12.18
N SER A 107 0.28 -2.77 -11.60
CA SER A 107 1.72 -2.54 -11.81
C SER A 107 2.57 -3.69 -11.28
N GLY A 108 2.27 -4.21 -10.09
CA GLY A 108 2.95 -5.37 -9.53
C GLY A 108 2.81 -6.62 -10.42
N LEU A 109 1.58 -6.89 -10.89
CA LEU A 109 1.29 -7.97 -11.83
C LEU A 109 2.01 -7.79 -13.17
N ALA A 110 2.07 -6.57 -13.70
CA ALA A 110 2.77 -6.26 -14.94
C ALA A 110 4.28 -6.50 -14.82
N ILE A 111 4.90 -6.14 -13.70
CA ILE A 111 6.33 -6.39 -13.43
C ILE A 111 6.60 -7.90 -13.36
N ILE A 112 5.74 -8.66 -12.68
CA ILE A 112 5.87 -10.13 -12.59
C ILE A 112 5.72 -10.77 -13.97
N ALA A 113 4.72 -10.35 -14.76
CA ALA A 113 4.50 -10.86 -16.11
C ALA A 113 5.68 -10.54 -17.04
N MET A 114 6.26 -9.35 -16.93
CA MET A 114 7.44 -8.96 -17.70
C MET A 114 8.67 -9.78 -17.31
N GLY A 115 8.87 -10.05 -16.01
CA GLY A 115 9.91 -10.95 -15.54
C GLY A 115 9.77 -12.35 -16.12
N PHE A 116 8.55 -12.91 -16.11
CA PHE A 116 8.27 -14.22 -16.68
C PHE A 116 8.51 -14.27 -18.20
N ALA A 117 8.08 -13.24 -18.93
CA ALA A 117 8.31 -13.13 -20.37
C ALA A 117 9.81 -13.09 -20.72
N LEU A 118 10.61 -12.36 -19.93
CA LEU A 118 12.06 -12.30 -20.12
C LEU A 118 12.73 -13.65 -19.85
N THR A 119 12.32 -14.38 -18.80
CA THR A 119 12.82 -15.74 -18.54
C THR A 119 12.52 -16.68 -19.69
N ARG A 120 11.30 -16.60 -20.25
CA ARG A 120 10.88 -17.41 -21.41
C ARG A 120 11.72 -17.14 -22.66
N VAL A 121 12.04 -15.88 -22.95
CA VAL A 121 12.86 -15.50 -24.10
C VAL A 121 14.29 -16.01 -23.96
N ILE A 122 14.84 -16.08 -22.75
CA ILE A 122 16.19 -16.62 -22.50
C ILE A 122 16.22 -18.14 -22.66
N GLU A 123 15.13 -18.85 -22.33
CA GLU A 123 15.03 -20.30 -22.53
C GLU A 123 14.84 -20.70 -24.00
N GLU A 124 14.31 -19.80 -24.84
CA GLU A 124 14.04 -20.05 -26.26
C GLU A 124 15.17 -19.61 -27.22
N LEU A 125 16.20 -18.91 -26.72
CA LEU A 125 17.41 -18.50 -27.45
C LEU A 125 18.56 -19.50 -27.23
#